data_AF-A0A7J4FWK8-F1
#
_entry.id   AF-A0A7J4FWK8-F1
#
_cell.length_a   1.000
_cell.length_b   1.000
_cell.length_c   1.000
_cell.angle_alpha   90.00
_cell.angle_beta   90.00
_cell.angle_gamma   90.00
#
_symmetry.space_group_name_H-M   'P 1'
#
loop_
_entity.id
_entity.type
_entity.pdbx_description
1 polymer ?
#
loop_
_entity_poly.entity_id
_entity_poly.type
_entity_poly.pdbx_seq_one_letter_code
_entity_poly.pdbx_strand_id
1 'polypeptide(L)'
;MDSTLMDIRRYLRRSIRLKLNTGSTMIQGEIIKGGRKFDNEYRKIAAVCFMNMEDMKDLSVKEGENVKLRNDVGEVVLCAKEGNTQRGEVFVPRGPWINTIIPSETFGTGSPMYKGIGVEIEITDENVLSLEDILRIYKK
;
A
#
# COMPACT_ATOMS: atom_id res chain seq x y z
N MET A 1 -15.16 -22.08 -6.42
CA MET A 1 -13.70 -22.05 -6.20
C MET A 1 -13.51 -22.21 -4.70
N ASP A 2 -12.92 -23.34 -4.31
CA ASP A 2 -13.04 -24.00 -3.01
C ASP A 2 -12.44 -23.19 -1.83
N SER A 3 -13.14 -23.12 -0.69
CA SER A 3 -12.70 -22.41 0.52
C SER A 3 -11.36 -22.96 1.03
N THR A 4 -11.12 -24.25 0.82
CA THR A 4 -9.88 -24.96 1.18
C THR A 4 -8.65 -24.37 0.47
N LEU A 5 -8.78 -23.95 -0.79
CA LEU A 5 -7.68 -23.34 -1.57
C LEU A 5 -7.36 -21.92 -1.09
N MET A 6 -8.37 -21.17 -0.62
CA MET A 6 -8.16 -19.87 0.03
C MET A 6 -7.41 -20.05 1.35
N ASP A 7 -7.80 -21.03 2.18
CA ASP A 7 -7.15 -21.30 3.46
C ASP A 7 -5.70 -21.77 3.32
N ILE A 8 -5.35 -22.54 2.27
CA ILE A 8 -3.96 -22.97 2.03
C ILE A 8 -3.06 -21.81 1.59
N ARG A 9 -3.53 -20.95 0.66
CA ARG A 9 -2.78 -19.76 0.23
C ARG A 9 -2.47 -18.84 1.42
N ARG A 10 -3.43 -18.74 2.33
CA ARG A 10 -3.36 -17.95 3.57
C ARG A 10 -2.38 -18.53 4.58
N TYR A 11 -2.35 -19.87 4.75
CA TYR A 11 -1.41 -20.54 5.66
C TYR A 11 0.05 -20.45 5.21
N LEU A 12 0.29 -20.35 3.90
CA LEU A 12 1.64 -20.33 3.34
C LEU A 12 2.30 -18.95 3.28
N ARG A 13 1.70 -17.90 3.90
CA ARG A 13 2.11 -16.47 3.91
C ARG A 13 3.44 -16.23 3.18
N ARG A 14 3.35 -16.16 1.86
CA ARG A 14 4.49 -15.85 1.01
C ARG A 14 4.68 -14.35 1.05
N SER A 15 5.86 -13.93 1.49
CA SER A 15 6.30 -12.56 1.33
C SER A 15 7.30 -12.45 0.19
N ILE A 16 7.23 -11.36 -0.55
CA ILE A 16 8.25 -10.99 -1.54
C ILE A 16 8.76 -9.59 -1.24
N ARG A 17 10.03 -9.34 -1.55
CA ARG A 17 10.67 -8.04 -1.35
C ARG A 17 10.62 -7.25 -2.66
N LEU A 18 9.99 -6.08 -2.62
CA LEU A 18 9.81 -5.20 -3.78
C LEU A 18 10.28 -3.78 -3.46
N LYS A 19 10.45 -2.96 -4.51
CA LYS A 19 10.71 -1.52 -4.37
C LYS A 19 9.41 -0.73 -4.39
N LEU A 20 9.17 0.02 -3.33
CA LEU A 20 8.06 0.95 -3.19
C LEU A 20 8.41 2.31 -3.82
N ASN A 21 7.57 2.73 -4.76
CA ASN A 21 7.55 4.07 -5.32
C ASN A 21 6.24 4.77 -4.95
N THR A 22 6.33 6.05 -4.58
CA THR A 22 5.14 6.87 -4.31
C THR A 22 5.03 8.08 -5.23
N GLY A 23 3.81 8.53 -5.48
CA GLY A 23 3.53 9.68 -6.32
C GLY A 23 2.08 10.15 -6.24
N SER A 24 1.76 11.22 -6.97
CA SER A 24 0.39 11.72 -7.09
C SER A 24 -0.34 11.00 -8.23
N THR A 25 -1.65 10.87 -8.12
CA THR A 25 -2.52 10.44 -9.24
C THR A 25 -3.56 11.51 -9.51
N MET A 26 -4.16 11.52 -10.71
CA MET A 26 -5.14 12.55 -11.09
C MET A 26 -6.34 12.59 -10.16
N ILE A 27 -7.01 11.44 -9.98
CA ILE A 27 -8.23 11.33 -9.15
C ILE A 27 -7.90 11.66 -7.69
N GLN A 28 -6.73 11.23 -7.19
CA GLN A 28 -6.25 11.57 -5.86
C GLN A 28 -6.05 13.07 -5.68
N GLY A 29 -5.47 13.74 -6.68
CA GLY A 29 -5.32 15.18 -6.67
C GLY A 29 -6.65 15.92 -6.65
N GLU A 30 -7.63 15.45 -7.42
CA GLU A 30 -8.98 16.04 -7.47
C GLU A 30 -9.69 15.96 -6.12
N ILE A 31 -9.75 14.77 -5.51
CA ILE A 31 -10.40 14.58 -4.20
C ILE A 31 -9.74 15.45 -3.12
N ILE A 32 -8.40 15.50 -3.11
CA ILE A 32 -7.65 16.32 -2.16
C ILE A 32 -7.98 17.81 -2.33
N LYS A 33 -7.98 18.31 -3.57
CA LYS A 33 -8.27 19.72 -3.87
C LYS A 33 -9.73 20.09 -3.61
N GLY A 34 -10.64 19.14 -3.78
CA GLY A 34 -12.05 19.29 -3.45
C GLY A 34 -12.37 19.23 -1.96
N GLY A 35 -11.37 19.04 -1.07
CA GLY A 35 -11.58 18.96 0.38
C GLY A 35 -12.21 17.65 0.87
N ARG A 36 -12.29 16.64 0.01
CA ARG A 36 -13.04 15.38 0.24
C ARG A 36 -12.17 14.25 0.81
N LYS A 37 -11.16 14.58 1.61
CA LYS A 37 -10.20 13.59 2.14
C LYS A 37 -10.82 12.58 3.11
N PHE A 38 -11.89 12.95 3.80
CA PHE A 38 -12.59 12.07 4.75
C PHE A 38 -13.62 11.17 4.07
N ASP A 39 -13.85 11.36 2.77
CA ASP A 39 -14.77 10.51 2.03
C ASP A 39 -14.16 9.12 1.84
N ASN A 40 -14.99 8.09 1.93
CA ASN A 40 -14.58 6.71 1.66
C ASN A 40 -13.97 6.52 0.26
N GLU A 41 -14.32 7.40 -0.69
CA GLU A 41 -13.72 7.44 -2.02
C GLU A 41 -12.21 7.68 -1.94
N TYR A 42 -11.74 8.59 -1.08
CA TYR A 42 -10.32 8.88 -0.92
C TYR A 42 -9.54 7.63 -0.50
N ARG A 43 -10.07 6.88 0.46
CA ARG A 43 -9.47 5.61 0.89
C ARG A 43 -9.38 4.61 -0.29
N LYS A 44 -10.45 4.46 -1.07
CA LYS A 44 -10.48 3.54 -2.22
C LYS A 44 -9.46 3.87 -3.31
N ILE A 45 -9.03 5.12 -3.43
CA ILE A 45 -8.08 5.53 -4.47
C ILE A 45 -6.65 5.75 -3.94
N ALA A 46 -6.48 6.05 -2.65
CA ALA A 46 -5.19 6.41 -2.06
C ALA A 46 -4.60 5.29 -1.19
N ALA A 47 -5.42 4.37 -0.68
CA ALA A 47 -4.99 3.19 0.05
C ALA A 47 -4.89 1.96 -0.87
N VAL A 48 -4.21 2.14 -2.01
CA VAL A 48 -4.08 1.14 -3.08
C VAL A 48 -2.62 0.90 -3.40
N CYS A 49 -2.23 -0.37 -3.54
CA CYS A 49 -0.93 -0.79 -4.00
C CYS A 49 -1.05 -1.29 -5.45
N PHE A 50 -0.56 -0.50 -6.39
CA PHE A 50 -0.47 -0.88 -7.79
C PHE A 50 0.73 -1.80 -7.99
N MET A 51 0.47 -3.00 -8.51
CA MET A 51 1.47 -4.07 -8.63
C MET A 51 1.54 -4.61 -10.05
N ASN A 52 2.70 -5.14 -10.41
CA ASN A 52 2.87 -5.86 -11.66
C ASN A 52 2.12 -7.20 -11.58
N MET A 53 1.50 -7.62 -12.69
CA MET A 53 0.73 -8.86 -12.75
C MET A 53 1.55 -10.10 -12.34
N GLU A 54 2.83 -10.17 -12.70
CA GLU A 54 3.68 -11.32 -12.34
C GLU A 54 3.97 -11.34 -10.83
N ASP A 55 4.23 -10.19 -10.21
CA ASP A 55 4.43 -10.11 -8.75
C ASP A 55 3.13 -10.46 -7.99
N MET A 56 1.96 -10.09 -8.54
CA MET A 56 0.67 -10.52 -7.98
C MET A 56 0.47 -12.04 -8.06
N LYS A 57 0.88 -12.67 -9.17
CA LYS A 57 0.85 -14.14 -9.32
C LYS A 57 1.78 -14.82 -8.32
N ASP A 58 3.00 -14.30 -8.15
CA ASP A 58 3.99 -14.82 -7.20
C ASP A 58 3.45 -14.77 -5.75
N LEU A 59 2.81 -13.65 -5.38
CA LEU A 59 2.11 -13.49 -4.10
C LEU A 59 0.78 -14.22 -4.00
N SER A 60 0.29 -14.74 -5.12
CA SER A 60 -1.02 -15.38 -5.18
C SER A 60 -2.18 -14.45 -4.78
N VAL A 61 -2.02 -13.14 -4.97
CA VAL A 61 -3.02 -12.11 -4.65
C VAL A 61 -3.80 -11.70 -5.90
N LYS A 62 -5.08 -11.37 -5.73
CA LYS A 62 -5.96 -10.86 -6.77
C LYS A 62 -6.25 -9.38 -6.56
N GLU A 63 -6.67 -8.71 -7.63
CA GLU A 63 -7.16 -7.33 -7.52
C GLU A 63 -8.36 -7.27 -6.55
N GLY A 64 -8.31 -6.30 -5.64
CA GLY A 64 -9.32 -6.11 -4.59
C GLY A 64 -9.00 -6.82 -3.26
N GLU A 65 -8.04 -7.74 -3.24
CA GLU A 65 -7.56 -8.34 -1.99
C GLU A 65 -6.57 -7.41 -1.28
N ASN A 66 -6.40 -7.59 0.03
CA ASN A 66 -5.51 -6.73 0.81
C ASN A 66 -4.10 -7.33 0.89
N VAL A 67 -3.11 -6.43 0.87
CA VAL A 67 -1.70 -6.73 1.10
C VAL A 67 -1.18 -5.91 2.25
N LYS A 68 -0.32 -6.51 3.07
CA LYS A 68 0.45 -5.81 4.09
C LYS A 68 1.83 -5.51 3.53
N LEU A 69 2.22 -4.24 3.56
CA LEU A 69 3.56 -3.75 3.27
C LEU A 69 4.28 -3.49 4.60
N ARG A 70 5.52 -3.96 4.71
CA ARG A 70 6.35 -3.77 5.91
C ARG A 70 7.78 -3.36 5.57
N ASN A 71 8.35 -2.49 6.39
CA ASN A 71 9.77 -2.20 6.43
C ASN A 71 10.20 -1.90 7.88
N ASP A 72 11.42 -1.39 8.08
CA ASP A 72 11.98 -1.09 9.40
C ASP A 72 11.26 0.07 10.13
N VAL A 73 10.46 0.87 9.41
CA VAL A 73 9.68 1.99 9.98
C VAL A 73 8.35 1.50 10.55
N GLY A 74 7.70 0.55 9.87
CA GLY A 74 6.42 0.02 10.30
C GLY A 74 5.73 -0.80 9.22
N GLU A 75 4.41 -0.89 9.34
CA GLU A 75 3.55 -1.63 8.42
C GLU A 75 2.30 -0.84 8.01
N VAL A 76 1.75 -1.20 6.85
CA VAL A 76 0.50 -0.64 6.33
C VAL A 76 -0.24 -1.68 5.51
N VAL A 77 -1.56 -1.71 5.64
CA VAL A 77 -2.44 -2.56 4.83
C VAL A 77 -3.07 -1.73 3.72
N LEU A 78 -2.95 -2.21 2.49
CA LEU A 78 -3.45 -1.55 1.27
C LEU A 78 -4.24 -2.56 0.41
N CYS A 79 -5.11 -2.06 -0.45
CA CYS A 79 -5.80 -2.89 -1.45
C CYS A 79 -4.89 -3.11 -2.67
N ALA A 80 -4.68 -4.36 -3.07
CA ALA A 80 -3.90 -4.70 -4.25
C ALA A 80 -4.69 -4.38 -5.52
N LYS A 81 -4.02 -3.77 -6.49
CA LYS A 81 -4.58 -3.43 -7.79
C LYS A 81 -3.57 -3.70 -8.89
N GLU A 82 -4.01 -4.27 -10.00
CA GLU A 82 -3.12 -4.43 -11.15
C GLU A 82 -2.75 -3.04 -11.69
N GLY A 83 -1.47 -2.83 -11.95
CA GLY A 83 -0.95 -1.58 -12.47
C GLY A 83 0.15 -1.77 -13.49
N ASN A 84 0.36 -0.76 -14.33
CA ASN A 84 1.47 -0.72 -15.29
C ASN A 84 2.79 -0.36 -14.59
N THR A 85 3.26 -1.25 -13.71
CA THR A 85 4.51 -1.12 -12.96
C THR A 85 5.52 -2.15 -13.48
N GLN A 86 6.82 -1.85 -13.34
CA GLN A 86 7.86 -2.83 -13.65
C GLN A 86 7.83 -3.96 -12.62
N ARG A 87 8.14 -5.19 -13.04
CA ARG A 87 8.30 -6.31 -12.10
C ARG A 87 9.38 -5.98 -11.08
N GLY A 88 9.15 -6.30 -9.81
CA GLY A 88 10.03 -5.93 -8.71
C GLY A 88 9.71 -4.56 -8.10
N GLU A 89 8.74 -3.83 -8.65
CA GLU A 89 8.34 -2.50 -8.18
C GLU A 89 6.83 -2.43 -7.92
N VAL A 90 6.45 -1.61 -6.94
CA VAL A 90 5.06 -1.25 -6.67
C VAL A 90 4.91 0.26 -6.62
N PHE A 91 3.73 0.73 -6.98
CA PHE A 91 3.37 2.14 -6.90
C PHE A 91 2.22 2.33 -5.91
N VAL A 92 2.38 3.26 -4.96
CA VAL A 92 1.34 3.64 -4.01
C VAL A 92 1.08 5.14 -4.11
N PRO A 93 -0.18 5.59 -4.31
CA PRO A 93 -0.51 7.00 -4.26
C PRO A 93 -0.10 7.60 -2.91
N ARG A 94 0.51 8.79 -2.95
CA ARG A 94 0.91 9.50 -1.73
C ARG A 94 -0.32 9.77 -0.87
N GLY A 95 -0.19 9.59 0.43
CA GLY A 95 -1.32 9.72 1.33
C GLY A 95 -1.00 9.33 2.76
N PRO A 96 -1.96 9.55 3.67
CA PRO A 96 -1.78 9.30 5.10
C PRO A 96 -1.46 7.83 5.40
N TRP A 97 -2.00 6.87 4.64
CA TRP A 97 -1.68 5.45 4.77
C TRP A 97 -0.21 5.16 4.48
N ILE A 98 0.28 5.44 3.27
CA ILE A 98 1.66 5.05 2.91
C ILE A 98 2.70 5.79 3.75
N ASN A 99 2.39 7.01 4.21
CA ASN A 99 3.26 7.80 5.08
C ASN A 99 3.59 7.11 6.41
N THR A 100 2.82 6.12 6.88
CA THR A 100 3.14 5.39 8.12
C THR A 100 4.40 4.54 8.02
N ILE A 101 4.86 4.23 6.80
CA ILE A 101 6.06 3.43 6.55
C ILE A 101 7.15 4.19 5.78
N ILE A 102 6.99 5.50 5.56
CA ILE A 102 8.04 6.32 4.93
C ILE A 102 9.06 6.75 6.01
N PRO A 103 10.37 6.46 5.83
CA PRO A 103 11.40 6.94 6.73
C PRO A 103 11.41 8.46 6.82
N SER A 104 11.54 9.02 8.02
CA SER A 104 11.61 10.47 8.24
C SER A 104 12.98 11.08 7.89
N GLU A 105 14.00 10.25 7.65
CA GLU A 105 15.34 10.68 7.26
C GLU A 105 15.30 11.46 5.94
N THR A 106 15.97 12.62 5.93
CA THR A 106 15.96 13.55 4.79
C THR A 106 17.33 13.68 4.12
N PHE A 107 18.38 13.10 4.70
CA PHE A 107 19.76 13.21 4.21
C PHE A 107 20.21 14.67 4.02
N GLY A 108 19.70 15.58 4.86
CA GLY A 108 20.01 17.01 4.81
C GLY A 108 19.33 17.78 3.66
N THR A 109 18.43 17.15 2.90
CA THR A 109 17.72 17.80 1.78
C THR A 109 16.40 18.46 2.18
N GLY A 110 15.93 18.22 3.40
CA GLY A 110 14.60 18.64 3.86
C GLY A 110 13.44 17.82 3.28
N SER A 111 13.71 16.82 2.44
CA SER A 111 12.70 15.91 1.87
C SER A 111 12.99 14.45 2.25
N PRO A 112 11.99 13.72 2.79
CA PRO A 112 12.11 12.28 3.01
C PRO A 112 12.35 11.46 1.75
N MET A 113 12.87 10.24 1.93
CA MET A 113 13.01 9.27 0.85
C MET A 113 11.65 8.64 0.50
N TYR A 114 10.95 9.22 -0.49
CA TYR A 114 9.61 8.77 -0.90
C TYR A 114 9.57 7.67 -1.98
N LYS A 115 10.71 7.30 -2.57
CA LYS A 115 10.80 6.39 -3.72
C LYS A 115 11.97 5.43 -3.56
N GLY A 116 11.87 4.26 -4.20
CA GLY A 116 12.90 3.21 -4.17
C GLY A 116 13.07 2.57 -2.79
N ILE A 117 12.06 2.61 -1.93
CA ILE A 117 12.13 2.04 -0.57
C ILE A 117 11.94 0.53 -0.66
N GLY A 118 12.82 -0.26 -0.05
CA GLY A 118 12.61 -1.70 0.03
C GLY A 118 11.47 -2.04 0.99
N VAL A 119 10.49 -2.81 0.55
CA VAL A 119 9.37 -3.30 1.37
C VAL A 119 9.16 -4.79 1.19
N GLU A 120 8.79 -5.47 2.27
CA GLU A 120 8.23 -6.82 2.21
C GLU A 120 6.72 -6.70 2.02
N ILE A 121 6.17 -7.46 1.08
CA ILE A 121 4.73 -7.49 0.79
C ILE A 121 4.22 -8.91 0.98
N GLU A 122 3.10 -9.06 1.69
CA GLU A 122 2.39 -10.32 1.86
C GLU A 122 0.86 -10.12 1.75
N ILE A 123 0.12 -11.18 1.42
CA ILE A 123 -1.35 -11.18 1.46
C ILE A 123 -1.85 -11.14 2.92
N THR A 124 -2.95 -10.42 3.17
CA THR A 124 -3.56 -10.34 4.52
C THR A 124 -5.08 -10.23 4.46
N ASP A 125 -5.76 -10.66 5.54
CA ASP A 125 -7.19 -10.42 5.76
C ASP A 125 -7.46 -9.17 6.62
N GLU A 126 -6.40 -8.52 7.09
CA GLU A 126 -6.53 -7.27 7.81
C GLU A 126 -7.20 -6.23 6.92
N ASN A 127 -8.04 -5.40 7.53
CA ASN A 127 -8.71 -4.34 6.81
C ASN A 127 -7.76 -3.16 6.63
N VAL A 128 -7.82 -2.52 5.47
CA VAL A 128 -7.27 -1.18 5.29
C VAL A 128 -7.87 -0.27 6.37
N LEU A 129 -7.04 0.52 7.06
CA LEU A 129 -7.53 1.40 8.13
C LEU A 129 -8.37 2.55 7.56
N SER A 130 -9.32 3.06 8.36
CA SER A 130 -10.00 4.33 8.06
C SER A 130 -9.02 5.51 8.18
N LEU A 131 -9.35 6.66 7.60
CA LEU A 131 -8.49 7.84 7.76
C LEU A 131 -8.44 8.28 9.23
N GLU A 132 -9.56 8.18 9.93
CA GLU A 132 -9.70 8.48 11.36
C GLU A 132 -8.77 7.59 12.19
N ASP A 133 -8.71 6.29 11.90
CA ASP A 133 -7.82 5.35 12.59
C ASP A 133 -6.35 5.65 12.28
N ILE A 134 -6.00 5.98 11.04
CA ILE A 134 -4.64 6.44 10.71
C ILE A 134 -4.27 7.70 11.51
N LEU A 135 -5.18 8.66 11.61
CA LEU A 135 -4.91 9.89 12.38
C LEU A 135 -4.77 9.62 13.89
N ARG A 136 -5.46 8.60 14.42
CA ARG A 136 -5.30 8.19 15.82
C ARG A 136 -3.90 7.64 16.12
N ILE A 137 -3.21 7.05 15.15
CA ILE A 137 -1.80 6.61 15.30
C ILE A 137 -0.90 7.78 15.69
N TYR A 138 -1.19 8.99 15.21
CA TYR A 138 -0.40 10.19 15.47
C TYR A 138 -0.90 11.02 16.65
N LYS A 139 -2.08 10.72 17.20
CA LYS A 139 -2.59 11.37 18.40
C LYS A 139 -1.89 10.77 19.63
N LYS A 140 -0.85 11.47 20.09
CA LYS A 140 -0.32 11.30 21.45
C LYS A 140 -1.26 11.93 22.47
#